data_AF-A0A397UXG7-F1
#
_entry.id   AF-A0A397UXG7-F1
#
_cell.length_a   1.000
_cell.length_b   1.000
_cell.length_c   1.000
_cell.angle_alpha   90.00
_cell.angle_beta   90.00
_cell.angle_gamma   90.00
#
_symmetry.space_group_name_H-M   'P 1'
#
loop_
_entity.id
_entity.type
_entity.pdbx_description
1 polymer ?
#
loop_
_entity_poly.entity_id
_entity_poly.type
_entity_poly.pdbx_seq_one_letter_code
_entity_poly.pdbx_strand_id
1 'polypeptide(L)'
;MSESEHWTVSESIWSAIFDSVIKKCTTLPWVSKQKKKAANCECIFASLVSTYKAIGLSLCGEGKWRNTNGPLAAKRIGLFYEFFPDLANLNLDSHSICSIYYNQIVINNYFYKYLAGSTQENQIPRPDDTNENNLSVNTTNSMVKLDRIKQFLDSVRLENQQKSKLIMDLND
;
A
#
# COMPACT_ATOMS: atom_id res chain seq x y z
N MET A 1 68.19 -4.79 20.65
CA MET A 1 67.76 -5.01 19.25
C MET A 1 67.42 -6.47 19.09
N SER A 2 66.22 -6.91 18.70
CA SER A 2 64.90 -6.32 18.46
C SER A 2 63.93 -7.52 18.51
N GLU A 3 62.90 -7.47 19.35
CA GLU A 3 61.51 -7.14 18.98
C GLU A 3 60.88 -8.05 17.91
N SER A 4 59.99 -8.95 18.38
CA SER A 4 58.73 -9.30 17.70
C SER A 4 57.83 -10.15 18.60
N GLU A 5 57.50 -9.63 19.79
CA GLU A 5 56.28 -10.00 20.50
C GLU A 5 55.17 -9.02 20.09
N HIS A 6 54.23 -9.49 19.29
CA HIS A 6 52.87 -8.97 19.05
C HIS A 6 52.35 -9.85 17.90
N TRP A 7 51.28 -10.62 18.05
CA TRP A 7 49.95 -10.28 17.51
C TRP A 7 48.95 -11.44 17.71
N THR A 8 48.80 -11.99 18.93
CA THR A 8 47.79 -13.05 19.20
C THR A 8 46.62 -12.61 20.09
N VAL A 9 46.61 -11.36 20.56
CA VAL A 9 45.58 -10.87 21.50
C VAL A 9 44.28 -10.44 20.79
N SER A 10 44.31 -10.13 19.49
CA SER A 10 43.12 -9.60 18.79
C SER A 10 42.05 -10.66 18.51
N GLU A 11 42.41 -11.89 18.12
CA GLU A 11 41.41 -12.93 17.78
C GLU A 11 40.63 -13.42 19.01
N SER A 12 41.27 -13.52 20.18
CA SER A 12 40.58 -13.92 21.41
C SER A 12 39.60 -12.86 21.89
N ILE A 13 39.90 -11.57 21.69
CA ILE A 13 38.99 -10.47 22.04
C ILE A 13 37.81 -10.42 21.08
N TRP A 14 38.03 -10.62 19.76
CA TRP A 14 36.92 -10.70 18.80
C TRP A 14 35.99 -11.89 19.08
N SER A 15 36.54 -13.05 19.44
CA SER A 15 35.74 -14.23 19.82
C SER A 15 34.94 -13.97 21.10
N ALA A 16 35.57 -13.37 22.13
CA ALA A 16 34.88 -13.05 23.38
C ALA A 16 33.79 -11.97 23.23
N ILE A 17 34.01 -10.98 22.37
CA ILE A 17 32.99 -9.97 22.04
C ILE A 17 31.85 -10.59 21.24
N PHE A 18 32.16 -11.44 20.24
CA PHE A 18 31.15 -12.14 19.44
C PHE A 18 30.31 -13.06 20.32
N ASP A 19 30.93 -13.86 21.20
CA ASP A 19 30.25 -14.71 22.17
C ASP A 19 29.43 -13.91 23.18
N SER A 20 29.93 -12.76 23.66
CA SER A 20 29.18 -11.90 24.58
C SER A 20 27.96 -11.23 23.92
N VAL A 21 28.02 -10.92 22.62
CA VAL A 21 26.90 -10.38 21.84
C VAL A 21 25.87 -11.49 21.57
N ILE A 22 26.31 -12.70 21.20
CA ILE A 22 25.44 -13.87 21.00
C ILE A 22 24.75 -14.30 22.32
N LYS A 23 25.46 -14.26 23.47
CA LYS A 23 24.89 -14.57 24.80
C LYS A 23 23.84 -13.56 25.26
N LYS A 24 23.98 -12.28 24.89
CA LYS A 24 22.97 -11.25 25.16
C LYS A 24 21.71 -11.42 24.30
N CYS A 25 21.83 -11.99 23.10
CA CYS A 25 20.67 -12.31 22.26
C CYS A 25 19.90 -13.56 22.73
N THR A 26 20.50 -14.42 23.56
CA THR A 26 19.90 -15.70 24.00
C THR A 26 19.25 -15.64 25.39
N THR A 27 19.25 -14.50 26.07
CA THR A 27 18.67 -14.34 27.43
C THR A 27 17.51 -13.36 27.52
N LEU A 28 16.88 -13.00 26.39
CA LEU A 28 15.51 -12.51 26.44
C LEU A 28 14.59 -13.72 26.62
N PRO A 29 13.70 -13.75 27.64
CA PRO A 29 12.66 -14.74 27.69
C PRO A 29 11.93 -14.66 26.36
N TRP A 30 11.86 -15.80 25.65
CA TRP A 30 11.00 -15.97 24.50
C TRP A 30 9.57 -15.92 25.04
N VAL A 31 9.10 -14.70 25.33
CA VAL A 31 7.68 -14.44 25.52
C VAL A 31 7.10 -14.84 24.19
N SER A 32 6.42 -15.98 24.17
CA SER A 32 5.57 -16.42 23.09
C SER A 32 4.50 -15.33 22.93
N LYS A 33 4.85 -14.25 22.23
CA LYS A 33 3.92 -13.22 21.81
C LYS A 33 2.89 -13.99 20.99
N GLN A 34 1.75 -14.26 21.59
CA GLN A 34 0.62 -14.82 20.88
C GLN A 34 0.43 -13.93 19.66
N LYS A 35 0.73 -14.45 18.47
CA LYS A 35 0.60 -13.68 17.24
C LYS A 35 -0.87 -13.29 17.14
N LYS A 36 -1.16 -12.00 17.39
CA LYS A 36 -2.50 -11.46 17.22
C LYS A 36 -2.92 -11.75 15.79
N LYS A 37 -4.09 -12.35 15.60
CA LYS A 37 -4.62 -12.64 14.26
C LYS A 37 -4.78 -11.32 13.52
N ALA A 38 -4.38 -11.28 12.25
CA ALA A 38 -4.50 -10.08 11.41
C ALA A 38 -5.92 -9.49 11.45
N ALA A 39 -6.94 -10.35 11.43
CA ALA A 39 -8.36 -9.94 11.48
C ALA A 39 -8.77 -9.23 12.78
N ASN A 40 -7.96 -9.30 13.84
CA ASN A 40 -8.22 -8.64 15.13
C ASN A 40 -7.49 -7.28 15.24
N CYS A 41 -6.74 -6.89 14.21
CA CYS A 41 -6.06 -5.60 14.13
C CYS A 41 -6.80 -4.70 13.13
N GLU A 42 -6.82 -3.40 13.41
CA GLU A 42 -7.40 -2.42 12.50
C GLU A 42 -6.64 -2.38 11.17
N CYS A 43 -7.36 -2.13 10.07
CA CYS A 43 -6.72 -1.92 8.79
C CYS A 43 -5.88 -0.64 8.85
N ILE A 44 -4.65 -0.69 8.36
CA ILE A 44 -3.73 0.46 8.37
C ILE A 44 -4.26 1.68 7.60
N PHE A 45 -5.22 1.49 6.70
CA PHE A 45 -5.86 2.57 5.94
C PHE A 45 -7.23 2.99 6.49
N ALA A 46 -7.75 2.36 7.56
CA ALA A 46 -9.12 2.56 8.02
C ALA A 46 -9.42 4.02 8.39
N SER A 47 -8.54 4.64 9.18
CA SER A 47 -8.66 6.05 9.58
C SER A 47 -8.50 7.02 8.41
N LEU A 48 -7.78 6.62 7.36
CA LEU A 48 -7.48 7.44 6.18
C LEU A 48 -8.65 7.50 5.17
N VAL A 49 -9.60 6.56 5.23
CA VAL A 49 -10.70 6.49 4.26
C VAL A 49 -11.50 7.78 4.21
N SER A 50 -11.79 8.40 5.36
CA SER A 50 -12.61 9.61 5.42
C SER A 50 -11.97 10.78 4.67
N THR A 51 -10.68 11.00 4.89
CA THR A 51 -9.90 12.08 4.27
C THR A 51 -9.65 11.84 2.78
N TYR A 52 -9.33 10.59 2.40
CA TYR A 52 -8.83 10.27 1.06
C TYR A 52 -9.82 9.49 0.20
N LYS A 53 -11.11 9.51 0.55
CA LYS A 53 -12.17 8.85 -0.23
C LYS A 53 -12.20 9.32 -1.69
N ALA A 54 -12.04 10.63 -1.89
CA ALA A 54 -12.09 11.24 -3.22
C ALA A 54 -10.98 10.75 -4.16
N ILE A 55 -9.85 10.29 -3.61
CA ILE A 55 -8.71 9.81 -4.39
C ILE A 55 -8.64 8.27 -4.47
N GLY A 56 -9.70 7.58 -4.05
CA GLY A 56 -9.88 6.15 -4.29
C GLY A 56 -9.55 5.22 -3.12
N LEU A 57 -9.42 5.74 -1.88
CA LEU A 57 -9.52 4.89 -0.69
C LEU A 57 -10.98 4.54 -0.42
N SER A 58 -11.22 3.32 0.06
CA SER A 58 -12.56 2.81 0.36
C SER A 58 -12.56 1.99 1.64
N LEU A 59 -13.74 1.87 2.26
CA LEU A 59 -13.88 1.03 3.44
C LEU A 59 -13.53 -0.43 3.11
N CYS A 60 -12.90 -1.10 4.06
CA CYS A 60 -12.68 -2.54 3.95
C CYS A 60 -14.03 -3.27 3.89
N GLY A 61 -14.14 -4.22 2.97
CA GLY A 61 -15.23 -5.17 2.92
C GLY A 61 -14.88 -6.48 3.60
N GLU A 62 -15.68 -7.49 3.32
CA GLU A 62 -15.40 -8.86 3.73
C GLU A 62 -14.14 -9.43 3.05
N GLY A 63 -13.46 -10.37 3.71
CA GLY A 63 -12.39 -11.14 3.09
C GLY A 63 -11.20 -11.42 3.98
N LYS A 64 -10.08 -11.75 3.33
CA LYS A 64 -8.83 -12.14 4.01
C LYS A 64 -8.11 -10.91 4.55
N TRP A 65 -7.62 -11.04 5.78
CA TRP A 65 -6.80 -10.06 6.47
C TRP A 65 -5.36 -10.53 6.54
N ARG A 66 -4.41 -9.64 6.33
CA ARG A 66 -2.97 -9.94 6.35
C ARG A 66 -2.24 -8.97 7.27
N ASN A 67 -1.11 -9.38 7.83
CA ASN A 67 -0.27 -8.49 8.64
C ASN A 67 0.48 -7.51 7.74
N THR A 68 0.61 -6.27 8.19
CA THR A 68 1.33 -5.22 7.46
C THR A 68 2.86 -5.33 7.58
N ASN A 69 3.35 -5.98 8.63
CA ASN A 69 4.79 -6.21 8.85
C ASN A 69 5.40 -7.34 7.99
N GLY A 70 4.63 -7.96 7.10
CA GLY A 70 5.17 -8.89 6.12
C GLY A 70 6.12 -8.16 5.15
N PRO A 71 7.28 -8.70 4.76
CA PRO A 71 8.31 -7.98 3.98
C PRO A 71 7.76 -7.31 2.71
N LEU A 72 6.91 -8.03 1.97
CA LEU A 72 6.29 -7.52 0.75
C LEU A 72 5.28 -6.39 1.03
N ALA A 73 4.45 -6.55 2.06
CA ALA A 73 3.43 -5.58 2.43
C ALA A 73 4.08 -4.29 2.96
N ALA A 74 5.03 -4.41 3.88
CA ALA A 74 5.77 -3.30 4.45
C ALA A 74 6.49 -2.47 3.37
N LYS A 75 7.20 -3.14 2.45
CA LYS A 75 7.87 -2.47 1.33
C LYS A 75 6.89 -1.70 0.44
N ARG A 76 5.72 -2.30 0.14
CA ARG A 76 4.72 -1.68 -0.72
C ARG A 76 4.01 -0.52 -0.04
N ILE A 77 3.67 -0.65 1.24
CA ILE A 77 3.07 0.42 2.06
C ILE A 77 3.99 1.64 2.11
N GLY A 78 5.31 1.43 2.25
CA GLY A 78 6.28 2.52 2.29
C GLY A 78 6.30 3.42 1.05
N LEU A 79 5.90 2.90 -0.12
CA LEU A 79 5.78 3.71 -1.34
C LEU A 79 4.69 4.78 -1.25
N PHE A 80 3.76 4.65 -0.31
CA PHE A 80 2.61 5.53 -0.21
C PHE A 80 2.74 6.62 0.86
N TYR A 81 3.87 6.68 1.58
CA TYR A 81 4.10 7.68 2.62
C TYR A 81 4.10 9.11 2.09
N GLU A 82 4.52 9.33 0.84
CA GLU A 82 4.48 10.66 0.21
C GLU A 82 3.05 11.12 -0.11
N PHE A 83 2.12 10.18 -0.34
CA PHE A 83 0.72 10.48 -0.66
C PHE A 83 -0.18 10.50 0.58
N PHE A 84 0.16 9.69 1.58
CA PHE A 84 -0.56 9.57 2.85
C PHE A 84 0.44 9.75 4.01
N PRO A 85 0.82 10.98 4.36
CA PRO A 85 1.83 11.24 5.41
C PRO A 85 1.45 10.60 6.75
N ASP A 86 0.16 10.58 7.08
CA ASP A 86 -0.38 9.96 8.30
C ASP A 86 -0.06 8.46 8.40
N LEU A 87 0.14 7.78 7.26
CA LEU A 87 0.49 6.36 7.20
C LEU A 87 1.90 6.10 7.76
N ALA A 88 2.83 7.04 7.61
CA ALA A 88 4.20 6.91 8.08
C ALA A 88 4.30 6.91 9.62
N ASN A 89 3.28 7.46 10.31
CA ASN A 89 3.20 7.50 11.77
C ASN A 89 2.59 6.23 12.37
N LEU A 90 2.07 5.32 11.53
CA LEU A 90 1.43 4.09 12.00
C LEU A 90 2.43 2.95 12.14
N ASN A 91 2.27 2.16 13.21
CA ASN A 91 3.10 0.99 13.45
C ASN A 91 2.61 -0.23 12.65
N LEU A 92 3.44 -0.75 11.74
CA LEU A 92 3.11 -1.93 10.91
C LEU A 92 2.91 -3.23 11.72
N ASP A 93 3.41 -3.32 12.95
CA ASP A 93 3.24 -4.51 13.80
C ASP A 93 1.86 -4.57 14.49
N SER A 94 1.19 -3.43 14.66
CA SER A 94 -0.10 -3.34 15.33
C SER A 94 -1.29 -3.27 14.38
N HIS A 95 -1.04 -3.19 13.07
CA HIS A 95 -2.06 -3.05 12.04
C HIS A 95 -2.14 -4.28 11.14
N SER A 96 -3.25 -4.36 10.42
CA SER A 96 -3.48 -5.32 9.35
C SER A 96 -3.78 -4.60 8.05
N ILE A 97 -3.92 -5.37 6.98
CA ILE A 97 -4.37 -4.90 5.68
C ILE A 97 -5.44 -5.84 5.17
N CYS A 98 -6.60 -5.28 4.82
CA CYS A 98 -7.70 -6.07 4.24
C CYS A 98 -7.42 -6.41 2.77
N SER A 99 -8.16 -7.39 2.24
CA SER A 99 -7.99 -7.91 0.88
C SER A 99 -8.04 -6.83 -0.21
N ILE A 100 -8.94 -5.85 -0.06
CA ILE A 100 -9.09 -4.72 -0.98
C ILE A 100 -7.76 -3.98 -1.11
N TYR A 101 -7.22 -3.51 0.01
CA TYR A 101 -5.97 -2.77 0.03
C TYR A 101 -4.78 -3.63 -0.34
N TYR A 102 -4.73 -4.88 0.12
CA TYR A 102 -3.65 -5.78 -0.27
C TYR A 102 -3.59 -5.94 -1.80
N ASN A 103 -4.75 -6.09 -2.45
CA ASN A 103 -4.80 -6.20 -3.90
C ASN A 103 -4.45 -4.87 -4.59
N GLN A 104 -4.96 -3.74 -4.08
CA GLN A 104 -4.75 -2.43 -4.66
C GLN A 104 -3.30 -1.89 -4.52
N ILE A 105 -2.62 -2.24 -3.43
CA ILE A 105 -1.34 -1.66 -3.00
C ILE A 105 -0.19 -2.64 -3.15
N VAL A 106 -0.42 -3.92 -2.84
CA VAL A 106 0.64 -4.93 -2.80
C VAL A 106 0.73 -5.70 -4.11
N ILE A 107 -0.41 -6.17 -4.61
CA ILE A 107 -0.49 -6.95 -5.85
C ILE A 107 -0.46 -6.06 -7.09
N ASN A 108 -1.24 -4.98 -7.09
CA ASN A 108 -1.40 -4.09 -8.21
C ASN A 108 -0.60 -2.79 -8.04
N ASN A 109 -0.08 -2.24 -9.14
CA ASN A 109 0.66 -0.97 -9.16
C ASN A 109 -0.15 0.19 -9.76
N TYR A 110 -1.37 -0.05 -10.27
CA TYR A 110 -2.17 1.03 -10.91
C TYR A 110 -2.48 2.16 -9.94
N PHE A 111 -2.76 1.84 -8.68
CA PHE A 111 -3.09 2.87 -7.69
C PHE A 111 -1.89 3.78 -7.40
N TYR A 112 -0.70 3.20 -7.23
CA TYR A 112 0.52 3.97 -7.08
C TYR A 112 0.82 4.82 -8.32
N LYS A 113 0.70 4.27 -9.53
CA LYS A 113 0.90 5.04 -10.78
C LYS A 113 -0.06 6.22 -10.89
N TYR A 114 -1.33 6.01 -10.52
CA TYR A 114 -2.34 7.06 -10.49
C TYR A 114 -1.96 8.19 -9.54
N LEU A 115 -1.54 7.86 -8.31
CA LEU A 115 -1.13 8.86 -7.31
C LEU A 115 0.16 9.58 -7.69
N ALA A 116 1.13 8.86 -8.26
CA ALA A 116 2.40 9.41 -8.71
C ALA A 116 2.29 10.31 -9.96
N GLY A 117 1.09 10.57 -10.47
CA GLY A 117 0.89 11.34 -11.69
C GLY A 117 1.47 10.65 -12.93
N SER A 118 1.73 9.35 -12.86
CA SER A 118 2.15 8.54 -14.01
C SER A 118 0.92 8.20 -14.84
N THR A 119 0.34 9.23 -15.45
CA THR A 119 -0.55 9.07 -16.59
C THR A 119 0.32 8.60 -17.75
N GLN A 120 0.60 7.30 -17.83
CA GLN A 120 0.70 6.70 -19.16
C GLN A 120 -0.72 6.65 -19.72
N GLU A 121 -1.20 7.81 -20.17
CA GLU A 121 -2.09 7.87 -21.30
C GLU A 121 -1.31 7.15 -22.43
N ASN A 122 -1.76 5.95 -22.81
CA ASN A 122 -1.11 5.07 -23.79
C ASN A 122 0.19 4.38 -23.34
N GLN A 123 0.12 3.29 -22.58
CA GLN A 123 0.80 2.05 -22.97
C GLN A 123 -0.07 0.86 -22.58
N ILE A 124 -1.00 0.53 -23.49
CA ILE A 124 -1.45 -0.84 -23.68
C ILE A 124 -0.19 -1.63 -24.07
N PRO A 125 0.24 -2.65 -23.31
CA PRO A 125 1.20 -3.61 -23.85
C PRO A 125 0.54 -4.21 -25.10
N ARG A 126 1.04 -3.87 -26.29
CA ARG A 126 0.70 -4.63 -27.49
C ARG A 126 1.10 -6.08 -27.21
N PRO A 127 0.18 -7.04 -27.26
CA PRO A 127 0.57 -8.43 -27.34
C PRO A 127 0.97 -8.66 -28.79
N ASP A 128 2.27 -8.54 -29.06
CA ASP A 128 2.82 -9.25 -30.21
C ASP A 128 3.28 -10.62 -29.69
N ASP A 129 2.67 -11.62 -30.32
CA ASP A 129 3.02 -13.03 -30.36
C ASP A 129 2.95 -13.89 -29.08
N THR A 130 1.93 -14.76 -29.11
CA THR A 130 1.89 -16.14 -28.57
C THR A 130 1.42 -16.34 -27.12
N ASN A 131 0.12 -16.33 -26.88
CA ASN A 131 -0.68 -17.57 -26.83
C ASN A 131 -2.13 -17.23 -26.49
N GLU A 132 -3.06 -17.90 -27.17
CA GLU A 132 -4.47 -17.92 -26.81
C GLU A 132 -4.62 -18.67 -25.49
N ASN A 133 -5.07 -17.98 -24.45
CA ASN A 133 -6.03 -18.44 -23.45
C ASN A 133 -6.00 -17.45 -22.28
N ASN A 134 -6.99 -16.55 -22.21
CA ASN A 134 -7.55 -15.89 -21.00
C ASN A 134 -8.24 -14.55 -21.36
N LEU A 135 -9.11 -14.55 -22.36
CA LEU A 135 -9.99 -13.42 -22.66
C LEU A 135 -11.30 -13.56 -21.87
N SER A 136 -11.31 -13.16 -20.60
CA SER A 136 -12.56 -13.07 -19.82
C SER A 136 -12.55 -12.08 -18.64
N VAL A 137 -11.49 -11.29 -18.41
CA VAL A 137 -11.37 -10.51 -17.14
C VAL A 137 -11.26 -8.99 -17.30
N ASN A 138 -11.24 -8.43 -18.52
CA ASN A 138 -11.05 -6.98 -18.70
C ASN A 138 -12.29 -6.21 -19.24
N THR A 139 -13.23 -6.86 -19.91
CA THR A 139 -14.40 -6.17 -20.53
C THR A 139 -15.32 -5.54 -19.49
N THR A 140 -15.59 -6.26 -18.39
CA THR A 140 -16.52 -5.79 -17.33
C THR A 140 -16.00 -4.56 -16.61
N ASN A 141 -14.68 -4.44 -16.41
CA ASN A 141 -14.08 -3.30 -15.71
C ASN A 141 -14.13 -2.02 -16.57
N SER A 142 -13.94 -2.15 -17.88
CA SER A 142 -14.06 -1.04 -18.83
C SER A 142 -15.49 -0.53 -18.96
N MET A 143 -16.48 -1.44 -18.99
CA MET A 143 -17.90 -1.05 -19.01
C MET A 143 -18.29 -0.31 -17.72
N VAL A 144 -17.86 -0.78 -16.55
CA VAL A 144 -18.13 -0.12 -15.26
C VAL A 144 -17.49 1.27 -15.19
N LYS A 145 -16.29 1.47 -15.74
CA LYS A 145 -15.66 2.80 -15.81
C LYS A 145 -16.43 3.75 -16.73
N LEU A 146 -16.84 3.26 -17.91
CA LEU A 146 -17.58 4.07 -18.88
C LEU A 146 -18.93 4.53 -18.30
N ASP A 147 -19.66 3.65 -17.62
CA ASP A 147 -20.96 4.00 -17.02
C ASP A 147 -20.81 5.02 -15.90
N ARG A 148 -19.76 4.93 -15.08
CA ARG A 148 -19.46 5.95 -14.05
C ARG A 148 -19.12 7.30 -14.66
N ILE A 149 -18.34 7.32 -15.74
CA ILE A 149 -18.00 8.57 -16.46
C ILE A 149 -19.26 9.20 -17.05
N LYS A 150 -20.15 8.40 -17.65
CA LYS A 150 -21.43 8.89 -18.18
C LYS A 150 -22.31 9.49 -17.08
N GLN A 151 -22.48 8.79 -15.95
CA GLN A 151 -23.25 9.29 -14.82
C GLN A 151 -22.71 10.62 -14.28
N PHE A 152 -21.38 10.75 -14.19
CA PHE A 152 -20.76 12.00 -13.75
C PHE A 152 -21.00 13.14 -14.74
N LEU A 153 -20.85 12.87 -16.05
CA LEU A 153 -21.08 13.86 -17.10
C LEU A 153 -22.53 14.37 -17.10
N ASP A 154 -23.49 13.46 -16.95
CA ASP A 154 -24.92 13.81 -16.88
C ASP A 154 -25.23 14.67 -15.65
N SER A 155 -24.62 14.35 -14.50
CA SER A 155 -24.76 15.15 -13.28
C SER A 155 -24.21 16.57 -13.44
N VAL A 156 -23.02 16.72 -14.02
CA VAL A 156 -22.40 18.05 -14.27
C VAL A 156 -23.23 18.85 -15.26
N ARG A 157 -23.75 18.20 -16.31
CA ARG A 157 -24.61 18.86 -17.30
C ARG A 157 -25.89 19.39 -16.65
N LEU A 158 -26.52 18.59 -15.81
CA LEU A 158 -27.74 18.99 -15.11
C LEU A 158 -27.49 20.16 -14.15
N GLU A 159 -26.41 20.10 -13.37
CA GLU A 159 -26.03 21.17 -12.45
C GLU A 159 -25.75 22.49 -13.20
N ASN A 160 -25.05 22.42 -14.33
CA ASN A 160 -24.80 23.59 -15.17
C ASN A 160 -26.10 24.17 -15.75
N GLN A 161 -27.04 23.33 -16.17
CA GLN A 161 -28.35 23.80 -16.64
C GLN A 161 -29.16 24.48 -15.53
N GLN A 162 -29.14 23.92 -14.31
CA GLN A 162 -29.80 24.51 -13.15
C GLN A 162 -29.19 25.88 -12.79
N LYS A 163 -27.86 25.98 -12.80
CA LYS A 163 -27.15 27.24 -12.56
C LYS A 163 -27.46 28.29 -13.62
N SER A 164 -27.46 27.91 -14.91
CA SER A 164 -27.81 28.83 -16.00
C SER A 164 -29.25 29.32 -15.89
N LYS A 165 -30.19 28.45 -15.50
CA LYS A 165 -31.58 28.86 -15.27
C LYS A 165 -31.69 29.85 -14.10
N LEU A 166 -31.02 29.57 -12.98
CA LEU A 166 -31.02 30.47 -11.83
C LEU A 166 -30.46 31.86 -12.18
N ILE A 167 -29.40 31.92 -13.01
CA ILE A 167 -28.82 33.18 -13.46
C ILE A 167 -29.81 33.97 -14.32
N MET A 168 -30.57 33.29 -15.19
CA MET A 168 -31.60 33.91 -16.02
C MET A 168 -32.77 34.43 -15.18
N ASP A 169 -33.27 33.62 -14.23
CA ASP A 169 -34.37 34.00 -13.33
C ASP A 169 -33.99 35.17 -12.38
N LEU A 170 -32.70 35.40 -12.09
CA LEU A 170 -32.20 36.50 -11.27
C LEU A 170 -31.97 37.81 -12.04
N ASN A 171 -31.91 37.74 -13.38
CA ASN A 171 -31.66 38.89 -14.25
C ASN A 171 -32.95 39.46 -14.86
N ASP A 172 -34.10 38.82 -14.62
CA ASP A 172 -35.45 39.30 -14.95
C ASP A 172 -36.07 40.08 -13.77
#